data_AF-A0A5M9JQG1-F1
#
_entry.id   AF-A0A5M9JQG1-F1
#
_cell.length_a   1.000
_cell.length_b   1.000
_cell.length_c   1.000
_cell.angle_alpha   90.00
_cell.angle_beta   90.00
_cell.angle_gamma   90.00
#
_symmetry.space_group_name_H-M   'P 1'
#
loop_
_entity.id
_entity.type
_entity.pdbx_description
1 polymer ?
#
loop_
_entity_poly.entity_id
_entity_poly.type
_entity_poly.pdbx_seq_one_letter_code
_entity_poly.pdbx_strand_id
1 'polypeptide(L)'
;MKFSYDVLAEECLNRLDIISPPPSEELPRKSKDHSSEDETLGKLWEEVNTIPDWVDWDQIGRGQDVFYRYGGAALTGLAYQSLLGGMGAARVTEVLARTGGFSAKVAKRRLF
;
A
#
# COMPACT_ATOMS: atom_id res chain seq x y z
N MET A 1 -2.39 -4.48 -18.65
CA MET A 1 -3.41 -3.61 -18.03
C MET A 1 -2.81 -2.20 -17.88
N LYS A 2 -2.90 -1.35 -18.91
CA LYS A 2 -2.27 0.00 -18.91
C LYS A 2 -3.23 1.13 -18.54
N PHE A 3 -4.54 0.88 -18.63
CA PHE A 3 -5.61 1.87 -18.46
C PHE A 3 -6.65 1.40 -17.44
N SER A 4 -6.19 0.93 -16.30
CA SER A 4 -7.05 0.57 -15.18
C SER A 4 -6.35 0.96 -13.90
N TYR A 5 -7.14 1.42 -12.95
CA TYR A 5 -6.76 1.82 -11.61
C TYR A 5 -7.89 1.38 -10.66
N ASP A 6 -7.67 1.58 -9.36
CA ASP A 6 -8.67 1.29 -8.34
C ASP A 6 -9.69 2.44 -8.26
N VAL A 7 -10.82 2.26 -8.93
CA VAL A 7 -11.90 3.27 -9.01
C VAL A 7 -12.54 3.48 -7.64
N LEU A 8 -12.72 2.40 -6.87
CA LEU A 8 -13.36 2.47 -5.55
C LEU A 8 -12.46 3.22 -4.56
N ALA A 9 -11.16 2.91 -4.54
CA ALA A 9 -10.22 3.61 -3.69
C ALA A 9 -10.09 5.11 -4.03
N GLU A 10 -10.17 5.49 -5.31
CA GLU A 10 -10.19 6.90 -5.71
C GLU A 10 -11.46 7.62 -5.21
N GLU A 11 -12.63 7.00 -5.36
CA GLU A 11 -13.88 7.55 -4.86
C GLU A 11 -13.85 7.71 -3.33
N CYS A 12 -13.36 6.70 -2.61
CA CYS A 12 -13.14 6.77 -1.17
C CYS A 12 -12.21 7.90 -0.77
N LEU A 13 -11.12 8.12 -1.51
CA LEU A 13 -10.18 9.20 -1.23
C LEU A 13 -10.86 10.57 -1.35
N ASN A 14 -11.65 10.77 -2.42
CA ASN A 14 -12.45 12.00 -2.62
C ASN A 14 -13.49 12.20 -1.52
N ARG A 15 -14.18 11.13 -1.07
CA ARG A 15 -15.11 11.20 0.07
C ARG A 15 -14.39 11.60 1.36
N LEU A 16 -13.22 11.02 1.60
CA LEU A 16 -12.40 11.34 2.77
C LEU A 16 -11.88 12.78 2.75
N ASP A 17 -11.59 13.36 1.58
CA ASP A 17 -11.23 14.78 1.45
C ASP A 17 -12.36 15.71 1.93
N ILE A 18 -13.61 15.28 1.78
CA ILE A 18 -14.80 16.04 2.23
C ILE A 18 -15.07 15.82 3.72
N ILE A 19 -15.04 14.57 4.18
CA ILE A 19 -15.43 14.19 5.56
C ILE A 19 -14.34 14.57 6.57
N SER A 20 -13.08 14.36 6.21
CA SER A 20 -11.92 14.58 7.06
C SER A 20 -10.82 15.28 6.25
N PRO A 21 -11.01 16.57 5.89
CA PRO A 21 -10.03 17.31 5.12
C PRO A 21 -8.68 17.32 5.86
N PRO A 22 -7.58 17.10 5.15
CA PRO A 22 -6.30 16.89 5.80
C PRO A 22 -5.76 18.22 6.36
N PRO A 23 -5.23 18.25 7.60
CA PRO A 23 -4.57 19.45 8.14
C PRO A 23 -3.19 19.72 7.49
N SER A 24 -2.64 18.75 6.75
CA SER A 24 -1.40 18.82 5.97
C SER A 24 -1.44 17.78 4.85
N GLU A 25 -0.68 17.91 3.75
CA GLU A 25 -0.60 16.93 2.64
C GLU A 25 -0.18 15.49 3.03
N GLU A 26 0.03 15.18 4.31
CA GLU A 26 0.35 13.83 4.79
C GLU A 26 -0.92 12.96 4.92
N LEU A 27 -0.92 11.79 4.27
CA LEU A 27 -1.86 10.70 4.56
C LEU A 27 -1.34 9.94 5.81
N PRO A 28 -2.18 9.75 6.84
CA PRO A 28 -3.11 8.62 6.81
C PRO A 28 -4.52 8.96 7.30
N ARG A 29 -5.52 8.67 6.48
CA ARG A 29 -6.94 8.72 6.88
C ARG A 29 -7.41 7.32 7.18
N LYS A 30 -8.00 7.09 8.34
CA LYS A 30 -8.50 5.78 8.74
C LYS A 30 -9.88 5.58 8.12
N SER A 31 -9.94 4.86 7.00
CA SER A 31 -11.22 4.46 6.39
C SER A 31 -12.12 3.72 7.38
N LYS A 32 -11.53 2.95 8.30
CA LYS A 32 -12.24 2.25 9.39
C LYS A 32 -13.15 3.18 10.19
N ASP A 33 -12.69 4.38 10.53
CA ASP A 33 -13.39 5.27 11.46
C ASP A 33 -14.69 5.83 10.85
N HIS A 34 -14.79 5.85 9.52
CA HIS A 34 -15.97 6.31 8.78
C HIS A 34 -16.66 5.20 7.98
N SER A 35 -16.20 3.94 8.10
CA SER A 35 -16.71 2.80 7.34
C SER A 35 -18.19 2.52 7.61
N SER A 36 -18.70 2.87 8.80
CA SER A 36 -20.12 2.74 9.15
C SER A 36 -20.96 3.97 8.79
N GLU A 37 -20.32 5.10 8.49
CA GLU A 37 -20.99 6.40 8.25
C GLU A 37 -21.15 6.70 6.76
N ASP A 38 -20.28 6.13 5.92
CA ASP A 38 -20.23 6.35 4.48
C ASP A 38 -20.26 5.02 3.73
N GLU A 39 -21.24 4.87 2.82
CA GLU A 39 -21.46 3.64 2.06
C GLU A 39 -20.25 3.26 1.19
N THR A 40 -19.61 4.24 0.53
CA THR A 40 -18.45 4.00 -0.33
C THR A 40 -17.24 3.56 0.49
N LEU A 41 -17.00 4.19 1.65
CA LEU A 41 -15.93 3.77 2.58
C LEU A 41 -16.21 2.41 3.21
N GLY A 42 -17.48 2.11 3.54
CA GLY A 42 -17.91 0.82 4.03
C GLY A 42 -17.68 -0.30 3.02
N LYS A 43 -18.00 -0.05 1.75
CA LYS A 43 -17.77 -1.01 0.66
C LYS A 43 -16.28 -1.31 0.45
N LEU A 44 -15.43 -0.29 0.39
CA LEU A 44 -13.98 -0.51 0.29
C LEU A 44 -13.45 -1.26 1.51
N TRP A 45 -13.95 -0.93 2.69
CA TRP A 45 -13.57 -1.61 3.92
C TRP A 45 -13.94 -3.10 3.89
N GLU A 46 -15.14 -3.43 3.42
CA GLU A 46 -15.58 -4.81 3.25
C GLU A 46 -14.72 -5.55 2.21
N GLU A 47 -14.51 -4.97 1.02
CA GLU A 47 -13.70 -5.59 -0.03
C GLU A 47 -12.26 -5.87 0.42
N VAL A 48 -11.62 -4.92 1.13
CA VAL A 48 -10.24 -5.06 1.61
C VAL A 48 -10.11 -6.09 2.74
N ASN A 49 -11.14 -6.26 3.57
CA ASN A 49 -11.11 -7.17 4.72
C ASN A 49 -11.76 -8.53 4.45
N THR A 50 -12.38 -8.72 3.29
CA THR A 50 -12.95 -10.01 2.90
C THR A 50 -11.84 -10.94 2.42
N ILE A 51 -11.74 -12.11 3.06
CA ILE A 51 -10.80 -13.16 2.64
C ILE A 51 -11.39 -13.85 1.41
N PRO A 52 -10.71 -13.86 0.25
CA PRO A 52 -11.20 -14.56 -0.92
C PRO A 52 -11.26 -16.08 -0.74
N ASP A 53 -12.23 -16.73 -1.39
CA ASP A 53 -12.47 -18.18 -1.27
C ASP A 53 -11.28 -19.06 -1.69
N TRP A 54 -10.40 -18.53 -2.55
CA TRP A 54 -9.20 -19.25 -3.02
C TRP A 54 -8.05 -19.23 -2.02
N VAL A 55 -8.18 -18.51 -0.89
CA VAL A 55 -7.13 -18.42 0.11
C VAL A 55 -6.99 -19.76 0.86
N ASP A 56 -5.82 -20.36 0.72
CA ASP A 56 -5.40 -21.56 1.45
C ASP A 56 -4.41 -21.18 2.56
N TRP A 57 -4.86 -21.28 3.81
CA TRP A 57 -4.04 -20.95 4.99
C TRP A 57 -2.90 -21.94 5.22
N ASP A 58 -3.05 -23.20 4.84
CA ASP A 58 -1.97 -24.19 4.94
C ASP A 58 -0.87 -23.87 3.93
N GLN A 59 -1.24 -23.43 2.72
CA GLN A 59 -0.28 -22.96 1.71
C GLN A 59 0.45 -21.69 2.14
N ILE A 60 -0.24 -20.75 2.81
CA ILE A 60 0.39 -19.56 3.40
C ILE A 60 1.37 -19.96 4.51
N GLY A 61 0.99 -20.86 5.41
CA GLY A 61 1.85 -21.38 6.48
C GLY A 61 3.13 -22.01 5.92
N ARG A 62 3.01 -22.86 4.90
CA ARG A 62 4.17 -23.43 4.19
C ARG A 62 5.07 -22.35 3.57
N GLY A 63 4.49 -21.29 3.01
CA GLY A 63 5.22 -20.15 2.46
C GLY A 63 6.01 -19.40 3.53
N GLN A 64 5.42 -19.21 4.71
CA GLN A 64 6.10 -18.62 5.86
C GLN A 64 7.27 -19.48 6.33
N ASP A 65 7.11 -20.81 6.43
CA ASP A 65 8.19 -21.72 6.82
C ASP A 65 9.40 -21.60 5.88
N VAL A 66 9.16 -21.53 4.56
CA VAL A 66 10.20 -21.31 3.57
C VAL A 66 10.86 -19.96 3.77
N PHE A 67 10.07 -18.89 3.95
CA PHE A 67 10.61 -17.55 4.20
C PHE A 67 11.48 -17.51 5.47
N TYR A 68 11.04 -18.09 6.59
CA TYR A 68 11.81 -18.13 7.82
C TYR A 68 13.08 -18.96 7.69
N ARG A 69 13.01 -20.12 7.02
CA ARG A 69 14.17 -20.98 6.79
C ARG A 69 15.27 -20.29 5.97
N TYR A 70 14.87 -19.47 5.00
CA TYR A 70 15.79 -18.77 4.11
C TYR A 70 15.83 -17.25 4.35
N GLY A 71 15.42 -16.80 5.54
CA GLY A 71 15.13 -15.39 5.84
C GLY A 71 16.31 -14.47 5.54
N GLY A 72 17.54 -14.88 5.86
CA GLY A 72 18.74 -14.10 5.53
C GLY A 72 18.88 -13.86 4.02
N ALA A 73 18.81 -14.91 3.21
CA ALA A 73 18.91 -14.80 1.76
C ALA A 73 17.71 -14.06 1.15
N ALA A 74 16.50 -14.31 1.65
CA ALA A 74 15.27 -13.65 1.20
C ALA A 74 15.29 -12.13 1.50
N LEU A 75 15.71 -11.73 2.70
CA LEU A 75 15.83 -10.33 3.10
C LEU A 75 16.96 -9.62 2.36
N THR A 76 18.11 -10.28 2.15
CA THR A 76 19.18 -9.73 1.30
C THR A 76 18.69 -9.56 -0.14
N GLY A 77 17.99 -10.56 -0.70
CA GLY A 77 17.38 -10.48 -2.01
C GLY A 77 16.39 -9.31 -2.12
N LEU A 78 15.46 -9.19 -1.17
CA LEU A 78 14.52 -8.08 -1.08
C LEU A 78 15.25 -6.73 -1.01
N ALA A 79 16.23 -6.60 -0.12
CA ALA A 79 16.96 -5.36 0.09
C ALA A 79 17.74 -4.92 -1.15
N TYR A 80 18.43 -5.81 -1.86
CA TYR A 80 19.25 -5.41 -3.00
C TYR A 80 18.49 -5.45 -4.34
N GLN A 81 17.60 -6.40 -4.56
CA GLN A 81 16.87 -6.52 -5.83
C GLN A 81 15.65 -5.62 -5.86
N SER A 82 14.87 -5.54 -4.78
CA SER A 82 13.64 -4.73 -4.79
C SER A 82 13.92 -3.26 -4.52
N LEU A 83 14.83 -2.91 -3.61
CA LEU A 83 15.18 -1.50 -3.37
C LEU A 83 15.95 -0.92 -4.56
N LEU A 84 17.12 -1.49 -4.92
CA LEU A 84 17.92 -0.94 -6.02
C LEU A 84 17.23 -1.12 -7.37
N GLY A 85 16.61 -2.27 -7.62
CA GLY A 85 15.85 -2.52 -8.85
C GLY A 85 14.59 -1.66 -8.94
N GLY A 86 13.89 -1.43 -7.83
CA GLY A 86 12.71 -0.57 -7.76
C GLY A 86 13.03 0.90 -8.03
N MET A 87 14.20 1.38 -7.58
CA MET A 87 14.71 2.72 -7.90
C MET A 87 15.13 2.88 -9.36
N GLY A 88 15.42 1.77 -10.05
CA GLY A 88 15.65 1.73 -11.51
C GLY A 88 14.37 1.73 -12.34
N ALA A 89 13.19 1.50 -11.73
CA ALA A 89 11.92 1.47 -12.42
C ALA A 89 11.38 2.90 -12.64
N ALA A 90 11.50 3.41 -13.87
CA ALA A 90 11.22 4.81 -14.22
C ALA A 90 9.89 5.37 -13.67
N ARG A 91 8.80 4.60 -13.73
CA ARG A 91 7.47 5.04 -13.26
C ARG A 91 7.37 5.15 -11.75
N VAL A 92 8.02 4.25 -11.00
CA VAL A 92 8.04 4.28 -9.53
C VAL A 92 8.81 5.51 -9.06
N THR A 93 10.00 5.70 -9.64
CA THR A 93 10.88 6.84 -9.35
C THR A 93 10.22 8.16 -9.74
N GLU A 94 9.53 8.22 -10.87
CA GLU A 94 8.79 9.41 -11.31
C GLU A 94 7.68 9.80 -10.33
N VAL A 95 6.85 8.86 -9.89
CA VAL A 95 5.76 9.14 -8.94
C VAL A 95 6.34 9.63 -7.61
N LEU A 96 7.37 8.96 -7.08
CA LEU A 96 8.01 9.37 -5.83
C LEU A 96 8.67 10.75 -5.94
N ALA A 97 9.27 11.09 -7.08
CA ALA A 97 9.83 12.41 -7.31
C ALA A 97 8.72 13.49 -7.36
N ARG A 98 7.65 13.25 -8.12
CA ARG A 98 6.56 14.21 -8.31
C ARG A 98 5.69 14.42 -7.07
N THR A 99 5.54 13.39 -6.23
CA THR A 99 4.75 13.45 -4.98
C THR A 99 5.58 13.86 -3.76
N GLY A 100 6.85 14.24 -3.95
CA GLY A 100 7.73 14.65 -2.83
C GLY A 100 8.21 13.49 -1.95
N GLY A 101 8.00 12.23 -2.36
CA GLY A 101 8.47 11.02 -1.69
C GLY A 101 10.00 10.93 -1.55
N PHE A 102 10.76 11.65 -2.39
CA PHE A 102 12.23 11.79 -2.27
C PHE A 102 12.69 13.09 -1.60
N SER A 103 11.79 13.93 -1.09
CA SER A 103 12.21 15.11 -0.35
C SER A 103 13.03 14.70 0.88
N ALA A 104 14.05 15.48 1.25
CA ALA A 104 14.88 15.18 2.43
C ALA A 104 14.06 15.08 3.73
N LYS A 105 12.89 15.73 3.78
CA LYS A 105 11.94 15.70 4.90
C LYS A 105 11.18 14.36 5.03
N VAL A 106 10.86 13.70 3.90
CA VAL A 106 10.04 12.47 3.87
C VAL A 106 10.90 11.23 3.67
N ALA A 107 11.96 11.30 2.86
CA ALA A 107 12.77 10.15 2.47
C ALA A 107 13.38 9.43 3.68
N LYS A 108 13.85 10.18 4.70
CA LYS A 108 14.38 9.58 5.94
C LYS A 108 13.35 8.73 6.67
N ARG A 109 12.08 9.15 6.71
CA ARG A 109 10.97 8.43 7.38
C ARG A 109 10.46 7.22 6.58
N ARG A 110 10.78 7.14 5.29
CA ARG A 110 10.37 6.04 4.42
C ARG A 110 11.42 4.92 4.33
N LEU A 111 12.68 5.23 4.65
CA LEU A 111 13.79 4.28 4.64
C LEU A 111 14.01 3.56 5.97
N PHE A 112 13.54 4.15 7.08
CA PHE A 112 13.70 3.67 8.46
C PHE A 112 12.39 3.81 9.20
#